data_AF-W2FKW6-F1
#
_entry.id   AF-W2FKW6-F1
#
_cell.length_a   1.000
_cell.length_b   1.000
_cell.length_c   1.000
_cell.angle_alpha   90.00
_cell.angle_beta   90.00
_cell.angle_gamma   90.00
#
_symmetry.space_group_name_H-M   'P 1'
#
loop_
_entity.id
_entity.type
_entity.pdbx_description
1 polymer ?
#
loop_
_entity_poly.entity_id
_entity_poly.type
_entity_poly.pdbx_seq_one_letter_code
_entity_poly.pdbx_strand_id
1 'polypeptide(L)'
;DDVIMETCRSKQVWKLKQPRYDYQDKSDLKTMMLMQSILPPMRSYLPQFQSAEQLANWVFNVAKYRSMKLNLNCYERSEEVRDALLRQFHRWPGTKVSQATERCQQLSQEAEQQCQEHVQLYLHELRGKLLAGAKALFWLDLLQPLIHPASVPRPEVRDVLTAFLDELKGVDGLYEQLIEKNGRLWAVLTLPLKLEPLFQGVSTLALCGHQIAANEAMQLLAMFASEYPALARGEKCKLPVGISIVASVGDFSPLDLSSLSDLPEMFREQLSAPLVMIVSDWIGVVDEVLDRLKNSLTNKWTSCEQAPFGEELEKTMESELQSAFQRLSHALATDQLYAMRKVAGDGSRIDMDCLNVNIVREQGLLFVTPE
;
A
#
# COMPACT_ATOMS: atom_id res chain seq x y z
N ASP A 1 -27.24 31.79 -18.61
CA ASP A 1 -26.19 31.01 -19.29
C ASP A 1 -24.80 31.39 -18.78
N ASP A 2 -24.55 31.11 -17.50
CA ASP A 2 -23.23 31.19 -16.90
C ASP A 2 -23.02 29.91 -16.09
N VAL A 3 -22.31 28.95 -16.69
CA VAL A 3 -21.77 27.80 -15.96
C VAL A 3 -20.26 27.97 -15.96
N ILE A 4 -19.77 28.44 -14.82
CA ILE A 4 -18.36 28.48 -14.46
C ILE A 4 -17.87 27.02 -14.48
N MET A 5 -17.05 26.67 -15.47
CA MET A 5 -16.25 25.45 -15.44
C MET A 5 -15.22 25.59 -14.32
N GLU A 6 -15.52 25.02 -13.16
CA GLU A 6 -14.51 24.72 -12.16
C GLU A 6 -13.53 23.72 -12.76
N THR A 7 -12.33 24.22 -13.00
CA THR A 7 -11.15 23.46 -13.38
C THR A 7 -10.85 22.43 -12.29
N CYS A 8 -10.98 21.15 -12.63
CA CYS A 8 -10.46 20.03 -11.84
C CYS A 8 -8.93 20.19 -11.72
N ARG A 9 -8.50 20.95 -10.72
CA ARG A 9 -7.12 20.94 -10.25
C ARG A 9 -6.83 19.55 -9.69
N SER A 10 -5.92 18.84 -10.33
CA SER A 10 -5.33 17.59 -9.85
C SER A 10 -4.84 17.79 -8.42
N LYS A 11 -5.63 17.29 -7.45
CA LYS A 11 -5.23 17.27 -6.05
C LYS A 11 -4.05 16.32 -5.93
N GLN A 12 -2.91 16.85 -5.48
CA GLN A 12 -1.79 16.05 -5.00
C GLN A 12 -2.27 15.26 -3.75
N VAL A 13 -2.51 13.96 -3.90
CA VAL A 13 -3.02 13.09 -2.81
C VAL A 13 -1.89 12.49 -1.94
N TRP A 14 -0.62 12.69 -2.28
CA TRP A 14 0.48 11.87 -1.76
C TRP A 14 1.11 12.29 -0.42
N LYS A 15 0.40 12.99 0.47
CA LYS A 15 0.86 13.19 1.86
C LYS A 15 -0.04 12.48 2.86
N LEU A 16 -0.12 11.16 2.76
CA LEU A 16 -0.51 10.33 3.90
C LEU A 16 0.63 10.37 4.92
N LYS A 17 0.41 11.14 5.99
CA LYS A 17 1.25 11.12 7.19
C LYS A 17 1.31 9.67 7.70
N GLN A 18 2.53 9.13 7.82
CA GLN A 18 2.79 7.93 8.62
C GLN A 18 2.17 8.12 10.02
N PRO A 19 1.41 7.15 10.56
CA PRO A 19 1.12 7.15 11.98
C PRO A 19 2.44 6.85 12.71
N ARG A 20 2.99 7.87 13.37
CA ARG A 20 3.99 7.67 14.42
C ARG A 20 3.30 6.92 15.56
N TYR A 21 3.68 5.67 15.77
CA TYR A 21 3.40 4.99 17.02
C TYR A 21 4.34 5.57 18.08
N ASP A 22 3.83 6.46 18.92
CA ASP A 22 4.47 6.80 20.18
C ASP A 22 4.43 5.54 21.07
N TYR A 23 5.54 4.82 21.11
CA TYR A 23 5.83 3.86 22.15
C TYR A 23 6.07 4.66 23.43
N GLN A 24 5.03 4.87 24.23
CA GLN A 24 5.16 5.43 25.56
C GLN A 24 5.05 4.32 26.62
N ASP A 25 6.17 4.23 27.33
CA ASP A 25 6.55 3.42 28.47
C ASP A 25 5.48 2.67 29.28
N LYS A 26 5.73 1.37 29.40
CA LYS A 26 5.20 0.49 30.44
C LYS A 26 5.92 0.76 31.76
N SER A 27 5.43 1.69 32.55
CA SER A 27 5.71 1.72 33.98
C SER A 27 4.58 2.43 34.70
N ASP A 28 3.58 1.68 35.17
CA ASP A 28 2.77 2.03 36.36
C ASP A 28 1.70 0.99 36.77
N LEU A 29 1.66 -0.18 36.14
CA LEU A 29 0.73 -1.27 36.54
C LEU A 29 1.31 -2.26 37.55
N LYS A 30 2.38 -1.90 38.27
CA LYS A 30 3.01 -2.79 39.28
C LYS A 30 2.69 -2.42 40.73
N THR A 31 1.84 -1.41 40.99
CA THR A 31 1.63 -0.87 42.35
C THR A 31 0.23 -1.09 42.91
N MET A 32 -0.59 -1.96 42.32
CA MET A 32 -1.89 -2.38 42.91
C MET A 32 -2.06 -3.90 43.10
N MET A 33 -1.00 -4.70 42.93
CA MET A 33 -1.03 -6.16 43.21
C MET A 33 -0.37 -6.54 44.55
N LEU A 34 -0.49 -5.69 45.55
CA LEU A 34 0.06 -5.97 46.88
C LEU A 34 -0.90 -5.54 47.97
N MET A 35 -2.07 -6.19 48.00
CA MET A 35 -2.81 -6.53 49.22
C MET A 35 -4.11 -7.23 48.82
N GLN A 36 -4.10 -8.56 48.78
CA GLN A 36 -5.21 -9.43 49.20
C GLN A 36 -4.80 -10.89 49.00
N SER A 37 -3.93 -11.37 49.89
CA SER A 37 -3.72 -12.79 50.12
C SER A 37 -4.06 -13.11 51.56
N ILE A 38 -5.36 -13.26 51.84
CA ILE A 38 -5.87 -14.06 52.97
C ILE A 38 -7.12 -14.78 52.45
N LEU A 39 -6.99 -16.08 52.22
CA LEU A 39 -8.08 -17.07 51.95
C LEU A 39 -8.49 -17.74 53.28
N PRO A 40 -9.58 -18.53 53.39
CA PRO A 40 -10.87 -18.63 52.65
C PRO A 40 -12.08 -18.82 53.63
N PRO A 41 -13.34 -19.17 53.26
CA PRO A 41 -13.71 -20.48 52.67
C PRO A 41 -14.85 -20.47 51.61
N MET A 42 -14.86 -21.48 50.75
CA MET A 42 -16.01 -21.93 49.92
C MET A 42 -16.65 -20.90 48.99
N ARG A 43 -15.97 -20.53 47.89
CA ARG A 43 -16.74 -20.31 46.65
C ARG A 43 -17.12 -21.69 46.14
N SER A 44 -18.42 -21.97 46.05
CA SER A 44 -18.93 -23.12 45.31
C SER A 44 -18.56 -22.94 43.84
N TYR A 45 -17.33 -23.30 43.49
CA TYR A 45 -16.88 -23.30 42.11
C TYR A 45 -17.79 -24.27 41.34
N LEU A 46 -18.57 -23.71 40.42
CA LEU A 46 -19.20 -24.47 39.36
C LEU A 46 -18.08 -25.02 38.44
N PRO A 47 -18.39 -25.99 37.56
CA PRO A 47 -17.37 -26.74 36.81
C PRO A 47 -16.36 -25.88 36.04
N GLN A 48 -15.15 -26.43 35.91
CA GLN A 48 -14.04 -25.88 35.15
C GLN A 48 -13.99 -26.52 33.75
N PHE A 49 -13.70 -25.73 32.72
CA PHE A 49 -13.68 -26.18 31.34
C PHE A 49 -12.36 -25.85 30.65
N GLN A 50 -11.89 -26.79 29.83
CA GLN A 50 -10.66 -26.64 29.04
C GLN A 50 -10.91 -25.97 27.67
N SER A 51 -12.17 -25.96 27.19
CA SER A 51 -12.54 -25.31 25.93
C SER A 51 -13.91 -24.64 26.01
N ALA A 52 -14.12 -23.67 25.12
CA ALA A 52 -15.40 -22.98 24.94
C ALA A 52 -16.53 -23.94 24.54
N GLU A 53 -16.22 -25.01 23.82
CA GLU A 53 -17.19 -26.04 23.40
C GLU A 53 -17.68 -26.89 24.58
N GLN A 54 -16.78 -27.28 25.48
CA GLN A 54 -17.14 -28.02 26.70
C GLN A 54 -18.05 -27.18 27.60
N LEU A 55 -17.71 -25.89 27.77
CA LEU A 55 -18.54 -24.92 28.48
C LEU A 55 -19.92 -24.79 27.81
N ALA A 56 -19.96 -24.61 26.48
CA ALA A 56 -21.22 -24.46 25.75
C ALA A 56 -22.12 -25.70 25.89
N ASN A 57 -21.55 -26.90 25.84
CA ASN A 57 -22.30 -28.15 26.06
C ASN A 57 -22.83 -28.25 27.50
N TRP A 58 -22.05 -27.83 28.49
CA TRP A 58 -22.54 -27.76 29.87
C TRP A 58 -23.70 -26.77 30.01
N VAL A 59 -23.57 -25.55 29.48
CA VAL A 59 -24.64 -24.54 29.48
C VAL A 59 -25.89 -25.10 28.81
N PHE A 60 -25.74 -25.77 27.66
CA PHE A 60 -26.85 -26.41 26.95
C PHE A 60 -27.56 -27.47 27.79
N ASN A 61 -26.81 -28.30 28.53
CA ASN A 61 -27.41 -29.34 29.37
C ASN A 61 -28.10 -28.76 30.61
N VAL A 62 -27.56 -27.72 31.24
CA VAL A 62 -28.20 -27.07 32.40
C VAL A 62 -29.45 -26.29 31.97
N ALA A 63 -29.39 -25.59 30.83
CA ALA A 63 -30.50 -24.80 30.29
C ALA A 63 -31.76 -25.63 29.97
N LYS A 64 -31.63 -26.95 29.81
CA LYS A 64 -32.80 -27.86 29.64
C LYS A 64 -33.68 -27.91 30.89
N TYR A 65 -33.08 -27.78 32.07
CA TYR A 65 -33.75 -28.02 33.35
C TYR A 65 -34.01 -26.73 34.15
N ARG A 66 -33.26 -25.65 33.87
CA ARG A 66 -33.33 -24.39 34.63
C ARG A 66 -33.00 -23.19 33.76
N SER A 67 -33.65 -22.04 34.01
CA SER A 67 -33.30 -20.77 33.36
C SER A 67 -31.94 -20.27 33.84
N MET A 68 -31.19 -19.61 32.96
CA MET A 68 -29.82 -19.20 33.24
C MET A 68 -29.55 -17.80 32.69
N LYS A 69 -28.94 -16.94 33.51
CA LYS A 69 -28.41 -15.65 33.08
C LYS A 69 -26.90 -15.75 32.96
N LEU A 70 -26.40 -15.59 31.73
CA LEU A 70 -24.98 -15.64 31.42
C LEU A 70 -24.41 -14.24 31.34
N ASN A 71 -23.40 -13.99 32.17
CA ASN A 71 -22.59 -12.78 32.13
C ASN A 71 -21.17 -13.17 31.68
N LEU A 72 -20.79 -12.69 30.50
CA LEU A 72 -19.43 -12.79 29.98
C LEU A 72 -18.69 -11.52 30.42
N ASN A 73 -17.72 -11.64 31.32
CA ASN A 73 -16.92 -10.47 31.74
C ASN A 73 -16.15 -9.91 30.54
N CYS A 74 -16.38 -8.63 30.23
CA CYS A 74 -16.02 -7.99 28.95
C CYS A 74 -14.52 -7.73 28.72
N TYR A 75 -13.62 -8.26 29.55
CA TYR A 75 -12.24 -7.78 29.60
C TYR A 75 -11.25 -8.56 28.75
N GLU A 76 -11.51 -9.83 28.40
CA GLU A 76 -10.60 -10.62 27.55
C GLU A 76 -11.35 -11.63 26.67
N ARG A 77 -11.41 -11.36 25.35
CA ARG A 77 -11.76 -12.33 24.28
C ARG A 77 -12.86 -13.34 24.62
N SER A 78 -14.07 -12.85 24.92
CA SER A 78 -15.25 -13.71 25.10
C SER A 78 -15.86 -14.20 23.76
N GLU A 79 -15.26 -13.86 22.62
CA GLU A 79 -15.75 -14.21 21.28
C GLU A 79 -15.80 -15.72 21.05
N GLU A 80 -14.76 -16.46 21.47
CA GLU A 80 -14.73 -17.92 21.34
C GLU A 80 -15.87 -18.60 22.11
N VAL A 81 -16.16 -18.09 23.32
CA VAL A 81 -17.25 -18.59 24.17
C VAL A 81 -18.62 -18.21 23.58
N ARG A 82 -18.79 -16.95 23.16
CA ARG A 82 -19.98 -16.46 22.47
C ARG A 82 -20.30 -17.34 21.27
N ASP A 83 -19.31 -17.58 20.43
CA ASP A 83 -19.44 -18.30 19.18
C ASP A 83 -19.77 -19.78 19.42
N ALA A 84 -19.10 -20.42 20.39
CA ALA A 84 -19.39 -21.80 20.79
C ALA A 84 -20.83 -21.94 21.32
N LEU A 85 -21.29 -20.99 22.13
CA LEU A 85 -22.68 -20.95 22.62
C LEU A 85 -23.68 -20.78 21.47
N LEU A 86 -23.44 -19.83 20.56
CA LEU A 86 -24.30 -19.63 19.38
C LEU A 86 -24.41 -20.88 18.51
N ARG A 87 -23.29 -21.60 18.29
CA ARG A 87 -23.28 -22.86 17.53
C ARG A 87 -24.01 -23.97 18.26
N GLN A 88 -23.76 -24.15 19.56
CA GLN A 88 -24.37 -25.20 20.38
C GLN A 88 -25.90 -25.06 20.47
N PHE A 89 -26.42 -23.83 20.51
CA PHE A 89 -27.85 -23.56 20.54
C PHE A 89 -28.49 -23.41 19.15
N HIS A 90 -27.74 -23.72 18.07
CA HIS A 90 -28.18 -23.56 16.68
C HIS A 90 -28.72 -22.15 16.36
N ARG A 91 -28.14 -21.13 16.99
CA ARG A 91 -28.51 -19.71 16.87
C ARG A 91 -27.44 -18.89 16.16
N TRP A 92 -26.46 -19.57 15.55
CA TRP A 92 -25.45 -18.93 14.70
C TRP A 92 -26.13 -18.16 13.56
N PRO A 93 -25.86 -16.85 13.38
CA PRO A 93 -26.48 -16.04 12.33
C PRO A 93 -25.85 -16.32 10.96
N GLY A 94 -25.84 -17.58 10.52
CA GLY A 94 -25.12 -18.05 9.34
C GLY A 94 -25.50 -17.30 8.07
N THR A 95 -26.80 -17.10 7.83
CA THR A 95 -27.27 -16.38 6.63
C THR A 95 -26.78 -14.93 6.59
N LYS A 96 -26.80 -14.22 7.71
CA LYS A 96 -26.35 -12.83 7.78
C LYS A 96 -24.84 -12.71 7.69
N VAL A 97 -24.10 -13.61 8.33
CA VAL A 97 -22.63 -13.66 8.22
C VAL A 97 -22.24 -13.97 6.78
N SER A 98 -22.85 -14.97 6.15
CA SER A 98 -22.60 -15.29 4.74
C SER A 98 -22.93 -14.13 3.81
N GLN A 99 -24.07 -13.44 4.01
CA GLN A 99 -24.42 -12.25 3.22
C GLN A 99 -23.42 -11.10 3.39
N ALA A 100 -22.92 -10.86 4.61
CA ALA A 100 -21.91 -9.85 4.87
C ALA A 100 -20.58 -10.22 4.19
N THR A 101 -20.17 -11.49 4.28
CA THR A 101 -18.96 -12.00 3.61
C THR A 101 -19.08 -11.90 2.08
N GLU A 102 -20.21 -12.34 1.50
CA GLU A 102 -20.45 -12.25 0.05
C GLU A 102 -20.44 -10.81 -0.45
N ARG A 103 -21.09 -9.89 0.29
CA ARG A 103 -21.07 -8.46 -0.03
C ARG A 103 -19.67 -7.88 0.03
N CYS A 104 -18.90 -8.21 1.07
CA CYS A 104 -17.51 -7.77 1.19
C CYS A 104 -16.65 -8.30 0.05
N GLN A 105 -16.83 -9.56 -0.35
CA GLN A 105 -16.11 -10.15 -1.47
C GLN A 105 -16.45 -9.47 -2.79
N GLN A 106 -17.72 -9.18 -3.05
CA GLN A 106 -18.16 -8.47 -4.26
C GLN A 106 -17.56 -7.06 -4.33
N LEU A 107 -17.64 -6.29 -3.24
CA LEU A 107 -17.08 -4.95 -3.17
C LEU A 107 -15.55 -4.96 -3.30
N SER A 108 -14.88 -5.93 -2.67
CA SER A 108 -13.44 -6.13 -2.78
C SER A 108 -13.00 -6.46 -4.21
N GLN A 109 -13.77 -7.27 -4.93
CA GLN A 109 -13.50 -7.63 -6.33
C GLN A 109 -13.74 -6.44 -7.26
N GLU A 110 -14.83 -5.69 -7.05
CA GLU A 110 -15.13 -4.48 -7.82
C GLU A 110 -14.04 -3.41 -7.62
N ALA A 111 -13.63 -3.18 -6.37
CA ALA A 111 -12.56 -2.24 -6.05
C ALA A 111 -11.20 -2.69 -6.62
N GLU A 112 -10.90 -3.99 -6.61
CA GLU A 112 -9.70 -4.52 -7.25
C GLU A 112 -9.71 -4.29 -8.76
N GLN A 113 -10.83 -4.53 -9.43
CA GLN A 113 -10.96 -4.30 -10.86
C GLN A 113 -10.81 -2.81 -11.20
N GLN A 114 -11.50 -1.94 -10.45
CA GLN A 114 -11.37 -0.50 -10.61
C GLN A 114 -9.92 -0.04 -10.37
N CYS A 115 -9.27 -0.54 -9.32
CA CYS A 115 -7.87 -0.26 -9.03
C CYS A 115 -6.96 -0.65 -10.20
N GLN A 116 -7.12 -1.86 -10.75
CA GLN A 116 -6.33 -2.31 -11.91
C GLN A 116 -6.52 -1.40 -13.13
N GLU A 117 -7.75 -0.96 -13.41
CA GLU A 117 -8.03 -0.02 -14.50
C GLU A 117 -7.36 1.34 -14.26
N HIS A 118 -7.44 1.87 -13.03
CA HIS A 118 -6.79 3.14 -12.67
C HIS A 118 -5.27 3.07 -12.79
N VAL A 119 -4.64 1.98 -12.34
CA VAL A 119 -3.19 1.77 -12.48
C VAL A 119 -2.81 1.68 -13.96
N GLN A 120 -3.58 0.98 -14.78
CA GLN A 120 -3.32 0.89 -16.22
C GLN A 120 -3.43 2.24 -16.92
N LEU A 121 -4.48 3.03 -16.62
CA LEU A 121 -4.66 4.37 -17.17
C LEU A 121 -3.52 5.30 -16.76
N TYR A 122 -3.13 5.29 -15.48
CA TYR A 122 -2.02 6.06 -14.97
C TYR A 122 -0.72 5.75 -15.71
N LEU A 123 -0.36 4.47 -15.82
CA LEU A 123 0.86 4.04 -16.51
C LEU A 123 0.81 4.36 -18.00
N HIS A 124 -0.35 4.24 -18.64
CA HIS A 124 -0.51 4.60 -20.04
C HIS A 124 -0.32 6.11 -20.27
N GLU A 125 -0.87 6.95 -19.40
CA GLU A 125 -0.68 8.40 -19.45
C GLU A 125 0.79 8.79 -19.22
N LEU A 126 1.43 8.18 -18.20
CA LEU A 126 2.84 8.40 -17.90
C LEU A 126 3.73 8.00 -19.09
N ARG A 127 3.48 6.81 -19.66
CA ARG A 127 4.15 6.35 -20.88
C ARG A 127 3.97 7.35 -22.02
N GLY A 128 2.74 7.79 -22.27
CA GLY A 128 2.42 8.76 -23.31
C GLY A 128 3.20 10.06 -23.17
N LYS A 129 3.27 10.62 -21.96
CA LYS A 129 4.03 11.85 -21.67
C LYS A 129 5.53 11.67 -21.89
N LEU A 130 6.11 10.57 -21.42
CA LEU A 130 7.53 10.27 -21.57
C LEU A 130 7.92 10.02 -23.03
N LEU A 131 7.11 9.29 -23.80
CA LEU A 131 7.35 9.04 -25.22
C LEU A 131 7.19 10.32 -26.05
N ALA A 132 6.16 11.11 -25.79
CA ALA A 132 5.91 12.36 -26.51
C ALA A 132 7.02 13.41 -26.28
N GLY A 133 7.63 13.42 -25.09
CA GLY A 133 8.75 14.29 -24.77
C GLY A 133 10.13 13.65 -24.89
N ALA A 134 10.25 12.43 -25.40
CA ALA A 134 11.54 11.72 -25.47
C ALA A 134 12.56 12.50 -26.31
N LYS A 135 12.15 13.03 -27.47
CA LYS A 135 13.04 13.84 -28.31
C LYS A 135 13.47 15.14 -27.63
N ALA A 136 12.55 15.78 -26.91
CA ALA A 136 12.83 17.00 -26.15
C ALA A 136 13.81 16.75 -25.00
N LEU A 137 13.68 15.62 -24.28
CA LEU A 137 14.60 15.21 -23.21
C LEU A 137 16.05 15.12 -23.69
N PHE A 138 16.25 14.67 -24.93
CA PHE A 138 17.56 14.52 -25.58
C PHE A 138 17.88 15.64 -26.58
N TRP A 139 17.23 16.80 -26.50
CA TRP A 139 17.48 17.98 -27.35
C TRP A 139 17.39 17.72 -28.86
N LEU A 140 16.83 16.60 -29.29
CA LEU A 140 16.73 16.23 -30.71
C LEU A 140 15.81 17.17 -31.48
N ASP A 141 14.80 17.74 -30.83
CA ASP A 141 13.92 18.74 -31.45
C ASP A 141 14.68 20.03 -31.81
N LEU A 142 15.77 20.33 -31.10
CA LEU A 142 16.63 21.51 -31.37
C LEU A 142 17.73 21.17 -32.38
N LEU A 143 18.31 19.97 -32.28
CA LEU A 143 19.41 19.53 -33.15
C LEU A 143 18.93 19.11 -34.54
N GLN A 144 17.74 18.50 -34.62
CA GLN A 144 17.07 18.06 -35.83
C GLN A 144 15.64 18.61 -35.85
N PRO A 145 15.46 19.92 -36.11
CA PRO A 145 14.14 20.54 -36.16
C PRO A 145 13.33 19.95 -37.32
N LEU A 146 12.60 18.87 -37.05
CA LEU A 146 11.52 18.39 -37.90
C LEU A 146 10.32 19.32 -37.66
N ILE A 147 9.63 19.70 -38.74
CA ILE A 147 8.57 20.73 -38.78
C ILE A 147 7.32 20.39 -37.92
N HIS A 148 7.32 19.30 -37.16
CA HIS A 148 6.15 18.89 -36.38
C HIS A 148 6.18 19.45 -34.94
N PRO A 149 5.24 20.36 -34.59
CA PRO A 149 5.20 21.08 -33.31
C PRO A 149 4.62 20.25 -32.14
N ALA A 150 4.43 18.93 -32.30
CA ALA A 150 3.72 18.09 -31.34
C ALA A 150 4.64 17.49 -30.26
N SER A 151 5.69 18.21 -29.87
CA SER A 151 6.63 17.79 -28.81
C SER A 151 6.26 18.45 -27.50
N VAL A 152 6.20 17.65 -26.42
CA VAL A 152 6.04 18.16 -25.05
C VAL A 152 7.29 18.98 -24.71
N PRO A 153 7.16 20.21 -24.18
CA PRO A 153 8.32 21.03 -23.82
C PRO A 153 9.28 20.29 -22.88
N ARG A 154 10.60 20.43 -23.13
CA ARG A 154 11.65 19.77 -22.32
C ARG A 154 11.46 19.96 -20.80
N PRO A 155 11.13 21.16 -20.27
CA PRO A 155 10.94 21.34 -18.84
C PRO A 155 9.80 20.46 -18.29
N GLU A 156 8.67 20.37 -19.01
CA GLU A 156 7.52 19.59 -18.58
C GLU A 156 7.83 18.09 -18.54
N VAL A 157 8.44 17.54 -19.60
CA VAL A 157 8.81 16.12 -19.62
C VAL A 157 9.94 15.80 -18.62
N ARG A 158 10.84 16.76 -18.34
CA ARG A 158 11.86 16.61 -17.28
C ARG A 158 11.21 16.50 -15.91
N ASP A 159 10.18 17.30 -15.63
CA ASP A 159 9.43 17.22 -14.37
C ASP A 159 8.69 15.88 -14.27
N VAL A 160 8.09 15.40 -15.36
CA VAL A 160 7.46 14.07 -15.44
C VAL A 160 8.48 12.96 -15.16
N LEU A 161 9.66 13.00 -15.80
CA LEU A 161 10.73 12.02 -15.56
C LEU A 161 11.22 12.06 -14.11
N THR A 162 11.38 13.24 -13.53
CA THR A 162 11.85 13.39 -12.15
C THR A 162 10.83 12.85 -11.16
N ALA A 163 9.54 13.17 -11.35
CA ALA A 163 8.45 12.62 -10.55
C ALA A 163 8.38 11.10 -10.65
N PHE A 164 8.54 10.55 -11.85
CA PHE A 164 8.60 9.10 -12.07
C PHE A 164 9.79 8.45 -11.34
N LEU A 165 10.99 9.04 -11.44
CA LEU A 165 12.17 8.55 -10.72
C LEU A 165 12.00 8.57 -9.20
N ASP A 166 11.30 9.57 -8.66
CA ASP A 166 11.01 9.65 -7.24
C ASP A 166 9.92 8.67 -6.81
N GLU A 167 8.93 8.40 -7.65
CA GLU A 167 7.96 7.32 -7.43
C GLU A 167 8.66 5.96 -7.38
N LEU A 168 9.58 5.67 -8.30
CA LEU A 168 10.34 4.43 -8.30
C LEU A 168 11.16 4.24 -7.01
N LYS A 169 11.69 5.32 -6.43
CA LYS A 169 12.37 5.30 -5.13
C LYS A 169 11.41 5.07 -3.95
N GLY A 170 10.18 5.54 -4.08
CA GLY A 170 9.14 5.43 -3.04
C GLY A 170 8.36 4.12 -3.05
N VAL A 171 8.62 3.24 -4.02
CA VAL A 171 8.02 1.90 -4.09
C VAL A 171 8.97 0.89 -3.48
N ASP A 172 8.57 0.31 -2.35
CA ASP A 172 9.37 -0.63 -1.56
C ASP A 172 9.95 -1.76 -2.42
N GLY A 173 11.28 -1.92 -2.38
CA GLY A 173 11.99 -3.01 -3.05
C GLY A 173 12.18 -2.83 -4.57
N LEU A 174 11.47 -1.90 -5.23
CA LEU A 174 11.61 -1.67 -6.67
C LEU A 174 12.92 -0.94 -6.98
N TYR A 175 13.26 0.06 -6.17
CA TYR A 175 14.49 0.82 -6.32
C TYR A 175 15.74 -0.05 -6.12
N GLU A 176 15.75 -0.87 -5.07
CA GLU A 176 16.84 -1.81 -4.80
C GLU A 176 16.97 -2.82 -5.94
N GLN A 177 15.85 -3.33 -6.48
CA GLN A 177 15.89 -4.20 -7.65
C GLN A 177 16.47 -3.53 -8.90
N LEU A 178 16.14 -2.26 -9.13
CA LEU A 178 16.65 -1.49 -10.26
C LEU A 178 18.14 -1.16 -10.10
N ILE A 179 18.62 -0.90 -8.90
CA ILE A 179 20.05 -0.58 -8.67
C ILE A 179 20.91 -1.83 -8.55
N GLU A 180 20.53 -2.78 -7.69
CA GLU A 180 21.38 -3.92 -7.36
C GLU A 180 21.33 -5.02 -8.40
N LYS A 181 20.15 -5.28 -8.99
CA LYS A 181 19.96 -6.39 -9.93
C LYS A 181 20.02 -5.96 -11.40
N ASN A 182 19.64 -4.72 -11.70
CA ASN A 182 19.56 -4.22 -13.07
C ASN A 182 20.05 -2.77 -13.20
N GLY A 183 21.24 -2.47 -12.66
CA GLY A 183 21.81 -1.12 -12.66
C GLY A 183 21.82 -0.42 -14.03
N ARG A 184 21.86 -1.18 -15.14
CA ARG A 184 21.66 -0.66 -16.50
C ARG A 184 20.34 0.08 -16.67
N LEU A 185 19.21 -0.46 -16.20
CA LEU A 185 17.89 0.15 -16.38
C LEU A 185 17.85 1.52 -15.69
N TRP A 186 18.34 1.59 -14.45
CA TRP A 186 18.43 2.85 -13.73
C TRP A 186 19.36 3.85 -14.41
N ALA A 187 20.52 3.39 -14.88
CA ALA A 187 21.49 4.23 -15.57
C ALA A 187 20.94 4.78 -16.89
N VAL A 188 20.33 3.94 -17.72
CA VAL A 188 19.69 4.39 -18.96
C VAL A 188 18.54 5.34 -18.64
N LEU A 189 17.66 5.01 -17.71
CA LEU A 189 16.51 5.85 -17.36
C LEU A 189 16.91 7.26 -16.91
N THR A 190 18.00 7.38 -16.15
CA THR A 190 18.53 8.66 -15.64
C THR A 190 19.46 9.38 -16.61
N LEU A 191 19.81 8.76 -17.75
CA LEU A 191 20.76 9.29 -18.73
C LEU A 191 20.41 10.69 -19.27
N PRO A 192 19.15 11.05 -19.59
CA PRO A 192 18.82 12.40 -20.05
C PRO A 192 19.26 13.49 -19.06
N LEU A 193 19.15 13.22 -17.76
CA LEU A 193 19.54 14.15 -16.70
C LEU A 193 21.07 14.23 -16.54
N LYS A 194 21.78 13.13 -16.81
CA LYS A 194 23.25 13.08 -16.74
C LYS A 194 23.92 13.72 -17.97
N LEU A 195 23.26 13.69 -19.12
CA LEU A 195 23.76 14.30 -20.35
C LEU A 195 23.59 15.82 -20.38
N GLU A 196 22.66 16.38 -19.60
CA GLU A 196 22.36 17.82 -19.58
C GLU A 196 23.59 18.73 -19.40
N PRO A 197 24.41 18.59 -18.35
CA PRO A 197 25.59 19.44 -18.19
C PRO A 197 26.64 19.21 -19.27
N LEU A 198 26.75 17.99 -19.80
CA LEU A 198 27.69 17.67 -20.88
C LEU A 198 27.29 18.31 -22.19
N PHE A 199 26.01 18.22 -22.54
CA PHE A 199 25.43 18.86 -23.71
C PHE A 199 25.62 20.38 -23.64
N GLN A 200 25.29 20.99 -22.50
CA GLN A 200 25.51 22.42 -22.27
C GLN A 200 26.98 22.82 -22.40
N GLY A 201 27.91 22.01 -21.86
CA GLY A 201 29.35 22.26 -21.98
C GLY A 201 29.84 22.26 -23.42
N VAL A 202 29.47 21.23 -24.20
CA VAL A 202 29.84 21.13 -25.62
C VAL A 202 29.27 22.31 -26.41
N SER A 203 27.98 22.60 -26.22
CA SER A 203 27.32 23.70 -26.92
C SER A 203 27.91 25.07 -26.56
N THR A 204 28.29 25.28 -25.30
CA THR A 204 28.90 26.55 -24.85
C THR A 204 30.27 26.75 -25.52
N LEU A 205 31.12 25.72 -25.51
CA LEU A 205 32.42 25.78 -26.17
C LEU A 205 32.30 26.07 -27.66
N ALA A 206 31.31 25.46 -28.33
CA ALA A 206 31.04 25.69 -29.74
C ALA A 206 30.60 27.14 -30.01
N LEU A 207 29.62 27.65 -29.25
CA LEU A 207 29.09 29.01 -29.41
C LEU A 207 30.12 30.10 -29.07
N CYS A 208 31.02 29.85 -28.12
CA CYS A 208 32.12 30.76 -27.78
C CYS A 208 33.29 30.71 -28.79
N GLY A 209 33.21 29.88 -29.84
CA GLY A 209 34.26 29.77 -30.87
C GLY A 209 35.46 28.90 -30.49
N HIS A 210 35.37 28.13 -29.39
CA HIS A 210 36.42 27.19 -28.97
C HIS A 210 36.30 25.85 -29.71
N GLN A 211 36.44 25.88 -31.04
CA GLN A 211 36.09 24.76 -31.92
C GLN A 211 36.86 23.46 -31.63
N ILE A 212 38.16 23.55 -31.31
CA ILE A 212 38.98 22.37 -30.95
C ILE A 212 38.46 21.73 -29.66
N ALA A 213 38.27 22.55 -28.60
CA ALA A 213 37.77 22.06 -27.32
C ALA A 213 36.34 21.53 -27.41
N ALA A 214 35.49 22.13 -28.25
CA ALA A 214 34.13 21.65 -28.50
C ALA A 214 34.12 20.27 -29.17
N ASN A 215 35.02 20.04 -30.14
CA ASN A 215 35.16 18.74 -30.80
C ASN A 215 35.67 17.66 -29.84
N GLU A 216 36.67 17.98 -29.00
CA GLU A 216 37.15 17.06 -27.95
C GLU A 216 36.05 16.75 -26.93
N ALA A 217 35.34 17.76 -26.45
CA ALA A 217 34.23 17.61 -25.52
C ALA A 217 33.10 16.74 -26.10
N MET A 218 32.84 16.86 -27.39
CA MET A 218 31.85 16.03 -28.06
C MET A 218 32.25 14.55 -28.11
N GLN A 219 33.52 14.25 -28.39
CA GLN A 219 34.02 12.87 -28.33
C GLN A 219 33.87 12.29 -26.92
N LEU A 220 34.16 13.10 -25.89
CA LEU A 220 33.97 12.71 -24.49
C LEU A 220 32.49 12.43 -24.18
N LEU A 221 31.55 13.27 -24.65
CA LEU A 221 30.11 13.05 -24.50
C LEU A 221 29.66 11.75 -25.17
N ALA A 222 30.10 11.50 -26.41
CA ALA A 222 29.74 10.29 -27.14
C ALA A 222 30.24 9.02 -26.44
N MET A 223 31.49 9.02 -25.97
CA MET A 223 32.04 7.91 -25.17
C MET A 223 31.32 7.75 -23.83
N PHE A 224 31.00 8.85 -23.14
CA PHE A 224 30.26 8.78 -21.89
C PHE A 224 28.89 8.13 -22.09
N ALA A 225 28.16 8.56 -23.12
CA ALA A 225 26.81 8.08 -23.36
C ALA A 225 26.76 6.59 -23.75
N SER A 226 27.78 6.07 -24.44
CA SER A 226 27.89 4.65 -24.78
C SER A 226 28.36 3.79 -23.59
N GLU A 227 29.27 4.29 -22.76
CA GLU A 227 29.90 3.50 -21.69
C GLU A 227 29.16 3.57 -20.35
N TYR A 228 28.44 4.65 -20.06
CA TYR A 228 27.73 4.85 -18.78
C TYR A 228 26.73 3.73 -18.44
N PRO A 229 25.90 3.23 -19.38
CA PRO A 229 25.02 2.09 -19.10
C PRO A 229 25.77 0.80 -18.76
N ALA A 230 26.97 0.58 -19.33
CA ALA A 230 27.81 -0.59 -19.07
C ALA A 230 28.54 -0.48 -17.71
N LEU A 231 29.05 0.71 -17.38
CA LEU A 231 29.61 1.05 -16.07
C LEU A 231 28.64 0.69 -14.92
N ALA A 232 27.35 0.98 -15.10
CA ALA A 232 26.33 0.69 -14.10
C ALA A 232 26.06 -0.81 -13.86
N ARG A 233 26.58 -1.71 -14.72
CA ARG A 233 26.57 -3.17 -14.52
C ARG A 233 27.81 -3.68 -13.79
N GLY A 234 28.72 -2.80 -13.38
CA GLY A 234 30.01 -3.20 -12.79
C GLY A 234 31.00 -3.74 -13.84
N GLU A 235 30.76 -3.48 -15.13
CA GLU A 235 31.72 -3.78 -16.19
C GLU A 235 32.94 -2.86 -16.08
N LYS A 236 34.13 -3.35 -16.48
CA LYS A 236 35.38 -2.57 -16.49
C LYS A 236 35.39 -1.54 -17.63
N CYS A 237 34.47 -0.60 -17.63
CA CYS A 237 34.56 0.62 -18.43
C CYS A 237 35.15 1.73 -17.56
N LYS A 238 35.83 2.72 -18.17
CA LYS A 238 36.40 3.87 -17.44
C LYS A 238 35.79 5.12 -18.03
N LEU A 239 35.19 5.95 -17.17
CA LEU A 239 34.68 7.25 -17.59
C LEU A 239 35.77 8.03 -18.35
N PRO A 240 35.41 8.70 -19.46
CA PRO A 240 36.38 9.44 -20.25
C PRO A 240 37.12 10.50 -19.42
N VAL A 241 38.45 10.53 -19.51
CA VAL A 241 39.26 11.52 -18.79
C VAL A 241 38.92 12.92 -19.31
N GLY A 242 38.59 13.84 -18.41
CA GLY A 242 38.19 15.21 -18.76
C GLY A 242 36.68 15.43 -18.89
N ILE A 243 35.84 14.39 -18.80
CA ILE A 243 34.38 14.52 -18.88
C ILE A 243 33.80 15.46 -17.81
N SER A 244 34.40 15.48 -16.62
CA SER A 244 34.01 16.37 -15.52
C SER A 244 34.27 17.85 -15.83
N ILE A 245 35.30 18.15 -16.63
CA ILE A 245 35.62 19.52 -17.06
C ILE A 245 34.52 20.01 -18.00
N VAL A 246 34.11 19.16 -18.96
CA VAL A 246 33.01 19.47 -19.89
C VAL A 246 31.71 19.74 -19.11
N ALA A 247 31.36 18.88 -18.16
CA ALA A 247 30.17 19.06 -17.31
C ALA A 247 30.24 20.38 -16.53
N SER A 248 31.41 20.68 -15.94
CA SER A 248 31.61 21.92 -15.18
C SER A 248 31.41 23.16 -16.05
N VAL A 249 31.90 23.16 -17.29
CA VAL A 249 31.67 24.28 -18.24
C VAL A 249 30.17 24.48 -18.48
N GLY A 250 29.40 23.40 -18.61
CA GLY A 250 27.94 23.48 -18.74
C GLY A 250 27.26 24.06 -17.51
N ASP A 251 27.67 23.62 -16.31
CA ASP A 251 27.10 24.09 -15.04
C ASP A 251 27.40 25.58 -14.78
N PHE A 252 28.60 26.06 -15.14
CA PHE A 252 29.00 27.46 -14.93
C PHE A 252 28.45 28.44 -15.98
N SER A 253 28.00 27.94 -17.13
CA SER A 253 27.46 28.74 -18.22
C SER A 253 26.17 28.12 -18.74
N PRO A 254 25.08 28.16 -17.97
CA PRO A 254 23.80 27.60 -18.39
C PRO A 254 23.33 28.35 -19.65
N LEU A 255 23.32 27.64 -20.77
CA LEU A 255 22.95 28.20 -22.06
C LEU A 255 21.48 28.58 -22.07
N ASP A 256 21.18 29.75 -22.65
CA ASP A 256 19.84 30.03 -23.12
C ASP A 256 19.52 29.06 -24.27
N LEU A 257 18.46 28.26 -24.12
CA LEU A 257 18.05 27.27 -25.12
C LEU A 257 17.75 27.91 -26.49
N SER A 258 17.44 29.22 -26.52
CA SER A 258 17.27 29.99 -27.75
C SER A 258 18.56 30.07 -28.59
N SER A 259 19.72 30.15 -27.94
CA SER A 259 21.06 30.24 -28.56
C SER A 259 21.53 28.93 -29.20
N LEU A 260 20.86 27.81 -28.92
CA LEU A 260 21.17 26.52 -29.56
C LEU A 260 20.76 26.49 -31.04
N SER A 261 19.87 27.39 -31.47
CA SER A 261 19.56 27.58 -32.88
C SER A 261 20.74 28.13 -33.69
N ASP A 262 21.65 28.85 -33.03
CA ASP A 262 22.87 29.41 -33.61
C ASP A 262 24.04 28.41 -33.64
N LEU A 263 23.83 27.18 -33.15
CA LEU A 263 24.86 26.14 -33.14
C LEU A 263 25.23 25.77 -34.59
N PRO A 264 26.53 25.75 -34.97
CA PRO A 264 26.91 25.43 -36.33
C PRO A 264 26.39 24.05 -36.75
N GLU A 265 25.97 23.91 -38.00
CA GLU A 265 25.32 22.70 -38.54
C GLU A 265 26.14 21.43 -38.30
N MET A 266 27.46 21.50 -38.51
CA MET A 266 28.40 20.41 -38.21
C MET A 266 28.27 19.89 -36.77
N PHE A 267 28.14 20.79 -35.78
CA PHE A 267 27.97 20.39 -34.37
C PHE A 267 26.59 19.80 -34.11
N ARG A 268 25.54 20.31 -34.77
CA ARG A 268 24.17 19.79 -34.63
C ARG A 268 24.06 18.36 -35.16
N GLU A 269 24.62 18.10 -36.33
CA GLU A 269 24.63 16.77 -36.94
C GLU A 269 25.38 15.76 -36.07
N GLN A 270 26.60 16.11 -35.64
CA GLN A 270 27.44 15.21 -34.85
C GLN A 270 26.87 14.92 -33.45
N LEU A 271 26.18 15.88 -32.82
CA LEU A 271 25.47 15.66 -31.56
C LEU A 271 24.20 14.82 -31.74
N SER A 272 23.49 14.98 -32.86
CA SER A 272 22.21 14.30 -33.07
C SER A 272 22.36 12.78 -33.22
N ALA A 273 23.37 12.31 -33.94
CA ALA A 273 23.56 10.89 -34.25
C ALA A 273 23.64 9.97 -33.01
N PRO A 274 24.48 10.23 -32.00
CA PRO A 274 24.52 9.40 -30.79
C PRO A 274 23.21 9.48 -29.99
N LEU A 275 22.58 10.66 -29.91
CA LEU A 275 21.37 10.89 -29.14
C LEU A 275 20.15 10.14 -29.74
N VAL A 276 20.05 10.04 -31.07
CA VAL A 276 19.00 9.25 -31.74
C VAL A 276 19.07 7.77 -31.34
N MET A 277 20.28 7.20 -31.29
CA MET A 277 20.45 5.81 -30.87
C MET A 277 20.07 5.63 -29.39
N ILE A 278 20.51 6.54 -28.53
CA ILE A 278 20.23 6.51 -27.09
C ILE A 278 18.72 6.62 -26.80
N VAL A 279 17.99 7.46 -27.54
CA VAL A 279 16.53 7.60 -27.38
C VAL A 279 15.81 6.27 -27.58
N SER A 280 16.22 5.48 -28.58
CA SER A 280 15.58 4.18 -28.86
C SER A 280 15.78 3.21 -27.69
N ASP A 281 17.00 3.13 -27.17
CA ASP A 281 17.31 2.33 -25.98
C ASP A 281 16.58 2.83 -24.73
N TRP A 282 16.49 4.15 -24.57
CA TRP A 282 15.81 4.78 -23.44
C TRP A 282 14.31 4.48 -23.43
N ILE A 283 13.65 4.57 -24.60
CA ILE A 283 12.23 4.21 -24.76
C ILE A 283 12.00 2.74 -24.35
N GLY A 284 12.86 1.82 -24.80
CA GLY A 284 12.76 0.41 -24.42
C GLY A 284 12.90 0.19 -22.91
N VAL A 285 13.80 0.94 -22.25
CA VAL A 285 13.96 0.90 -20.79
C VAL A 285 12.78 1.49 -20.05
N VAL A 286 12.20 2.60 -20.54
CA VAL A 286 10.98 3.18 -19.95
C VAL A 286 9.85 2.15 -19.94
N ASP A 287 9.63 1.46 -21.07
CA ASP A 287 8.60 0.43 -21.17
C ASP A 287 8.85 -0.73 -20.19
N GLU A 288 10.09 -1.20 -20.06
CA GLU A 288 10.44 -2.26 -19.12
C GLU A 288 10.24 -1.84 -17.65
N VAL A 289 10.63 -0.62 -17.29
CA VAL A 289 10.48 -0.12 -15.91
C VAL A 289 9.02 0.13 -15.58
N LEU A 290 8.21 0.61 -16.52
CA LEU A 290 6.76 0.78 -16.33
C LEU A 290 6.05 -0.57 -16.11
N ASP A 291 6.46 -1.63 -16.79
CA ASP A 291 5.91 -2.97 -16.56
C ASP A 291 6.24 -3.49 -15.15
N ARG A 292 7.47 -3.26 -14.67
CA ARG A 292 7.86 -3.59 -13.28
C ARG A 292 7.10 -2.75 -12.25
N LEU A 293 6.88 -1.47 -12.54
CA LEU A 293 6.10 -0.57 -11.68
C LEU A 293 4.63 -1.01 -11.61
N LYS A 294 4.04 -1.48 -12.72
CA LYS A 294 2.66 -1.97 -12.78
C LYS A 294 2.34 -2.99 -11.70
N ASN A 295 3.17 -4.02 -11.58
CA ASN A 295 2.93 -5.10 -10.62
C ASN A 295 3.01 -4.58 -9.17
N SER A 296 3.97 -3.68 -8.91
CA SER A 296 4.18 -3.11 -7.57
C SER A 296 3.05 -2.16 -7.17
N LEU A 297 2.61 -1.29 -8.09
CA LEU A 297 1.48 -0.38 -7.85
C LEU A 297 0.17 -1.14 -7.68
N THR A 298 -0.11 -2.11 -8.55
CA THR A 298 -1.34 -2.92 -8.47
C THR A 298 -1.46 -3.57 -7.11
N ASN A 299 -0.41 -4.22 -6.62
CA ASN A 299 -0.43 -4.87 -5.31
C ASN A 299 -0.64 -3.87 -4.15
N LYS A 300 0.06 -2.74 -4.19
CA LYS A 300 -0.03 -1.70 -3.14
C LYS A 300 -1.43 -1.08 -3.09
N TRP A 301 -1.95 -0.69 -4.26
CA TRP A 301 -3.24 0.01 -4.35
C TRP A 301 -4.40 -0.95 -4.06
N THR A 302 -4.36 -2.18 -4.57
CA THR A 302 -5.37 -3.19 -4.24
C THR A 302 -5.42 -3.44 -2.73
N SER A 303 -4.27 -3.53 -2.06
CA SER A 303 -4.23 -3.69 -0.60
C SER A 303 -4.84 -2.49 0.14
N CYS A 304 -4.63 -1.27 -0.35
CA CYS A 304 -5.19 -0.06 0.25
C CYS A 304 -6.69 0.06 0.03
N GLU A 305 -7.18 -0.24 -1.17
CA GLU A 305 -8.60 -0.18 -1.53
C GLU A 305 -9.40 -1.31 -0.86
N GLN A 306 -8.79 -2.48 -0.60
CA GLN A 306 -9.45 -3.61 0.07
C GLN A 306 -9.54 -3.47 1.59
N ALA A 307 -8.60 -2.74 2.22
CA ALA A 307 -8.55 -2.53 3.67
C ALA A 307 -9.89 -2.06 4.31
N PRO A 308 -10.61 -1.04 3.78
CA PRO A 308 -11.85 -0.58 4.39
C PRO A 308 -12.96 -1.64 4.38
N PHE A 309 -13.03 -2.49 3.35
CA PHE A 309 -14.05 -3.56 3.30
C PHE A 309 -13.78 -4.65 4.33
N GLY A 310 -12.50 -4.98 4.57
CA GLY A 310 -12.10 -5.90 5.64
C GLY A 310 -12.54 -5.38 7.02
N GLU A 311 -12.26 -4.11 7.31
CA GLU A 311 -12.68 -3.49 8.58
C GLU A 311 -14.22 -3.42 8.73
N GLU A 312 -14.94 -3.11 7.63
CA GLU A 312 -16.40 -3.07 7.64
C GLU A 312 -17.01 -4.47 7.86
N LEU A 313 -16.41 -5.51 7.25
CA LEU A 313 -16.81 -6.89 7.48
C LEU A 313 -16.63 -7.30 8.93
N GLU A 314 -15.45 -7.03 9.53
CA GLU A 314 -15.18 -7.34 10.93
C GLU A 314 -16.20 -6.68 11.86
N LYS A 315 -16.45 -5.37 11.70
CA LYS A 315 -17.46 -4.64 12.49
C LYS A 315 -18.87 -5.19 12.31
N THR A 316 -19.24 -5.53 11.09
CA THR A 316 -20.57 -6.07 10.78
C THR A 316 -20.75 -7.47 11.39
N MET A 317 -19.73 -8.32 11.28
CA MET A 317 -19.72 -9.66 11.88
C MET A 317 -19.81 -9.58 13.41
N GLU A 318 -19.02 -8.71 14.03
CA GLU A 318 -19.04 -8.52 15.48
C GLU A 318 -20.43 -8.08 15.97
N SER A 319 -21.03 -7.10 15.30
CA SER A 319 -22.37 -6.59 15.62
C SER A 319 -23.46 -7.67 15.50
N GLU A 320 -23.46 -8.44 14.41
CA GLU A 320 -24.45 -9.50 14.19
C GLU A 320 -24.30 -10.65 15.18
N LEU A 321 -23.06 -11.06 15.47
CA LEU A 321 -22.77 -12.08 16.47
C LEU A 321 -23.16 -11.62 17.88
N GLN A 322 -22.89 -10.35 18.22
CA GLN A 322 -23.24 -9.80 19.51
C GLN A 322 -24.76 -9.69 19.70
N SER A 323 -25.51 -9.23 18.69
CA SER A 323 -26.97 -9.16 18.82
C SER A 323 -27.63 -10.55 18.79
N ALA A 324 -27.05 -11.53 18.09
CA ALA A 324 -27.48 -12.93 18.18
C ALA A 324 -27.26 -13.49 19.58
N PHE A 325 -26.11 -13.19 20.19
CA PHE A 325 -25.79 -13.61 21.54
C PHE A 325 -26.69 -12.96 22.60
N GLN A 326 -26.96 -11.66 22.49
CA GLN A 326 -27.92 -10.97 23.37
C GLN A 326 -29.31 -11.61 23.31
N ARG A 327 -29.78 -11.97 22.11
CA ARG A 327 -31.04 -12.72 21.93
C ARG A 327 -31.00 -14.10 22.58
N LEU A 328 -29.89 -14.82 22.47
CA LEU A 328 -29.70 -16.11 23.14
C LEU A 328 -29.69 -15.97 24.67
N SER A 329 -28.92 -15.02 25.20
CA SER A 329 -28.83 -14.75 26.65
C SER A 329 -30.19 -14.37 27.23
N HIS A 330 -30.94 -13.52 26.54
CA HIS A 330 -32.32 -13.20 26.93
C HIS A 330 -33.22 -14.45 26.93
N ALA A 331 -33.14 -15.30 25.90
CA ALA A 331 -33.95 -16.52 25.81
C ALA A 331 -33.59 -17.56 26.89
N LEU A 332 -32.33 -17.62 27.31
CA LEU A 332 -31.86 -18.46 28.43
C LEU A 332 -32.37 -17.95 29.78
N ALA A 333 -32.35 -16.63 29.99
CA ALA A 333 -32.80 -16.02 31.24
C ALA A 333 -34.33 -16.11 31.40
N THR A 334 -35.08 -16.03 30.29
CA THR A 334 -36.55 -16.02 30.29
C THR A 334 -37.18 -17.40 30.08
N ASP A 335 -36.38 -18.48 30.07
CA ASP A 335 -36.80 -19.88 29.91
C ASP A 335 -37.56 -20.15 28.59
N GLN A 336 -37.38 -19.29 27.59
CA GLN A 336 -38.09 -19.34 26.31
C GLN A 336 -37.59 -20.45 25.37
N LEU A 337 -36.44 -21.06 25.68
CA LEU A 337 -35.84 -22.10 24.84
C LEU A 337 -36.51 -23.48 25.00
N TYR A 338 -37.20 -23.71 26.12
CA TYR A 338 -37.87 -24.99 26.40
C TYR A 338 -39.25 -24.77 27.03
N ALA A 339 -40.20 -24.29 26.21
CA ALA A 339 -41.64 -24.30 26.51
C ALA A 339 -42.19 -25.73 26.83
N MET A 340 -41.39 -26.79 26.62
CA MET A 340 -41.75 -28.18 26.93
C MET A 340 -41.83 -28.52 28.43
N ARG A 341 -41.41 -27.62 29.34
CA ARG A 341 -41.51 -27.87 30.79
C ARG A 341 -42.97 -28.02 31.28
N LYS A 342 -43.97 -27.70 30.44
CA LYS A 342 -45.40 -27.86 30.75
C LYS A 342 -46.07 -29.13 30.20
N VAL A 343 -45.40 -29.97 29.41
CA VAL A 343 -46.07 -31.11 28.73
C VAL A 343 -45.71 -32.47 29.34
N ALA A 344 -44.59 -32.59 30.06
CA ALA A 344 -44.33 -33.78 30.88
C ALA A 344 -45.03 -33.62 32.23
N GLY A 345 -46.25 -34.14 32.31
CA GLY A 345 -46.98 -34.21 33.57
C GLY A 345 -46.20 -35.02 34.60
N ASP A 346 -45.61 -34.33 35.58
CA ASP A 346 -45.55 -34.85 36.93
C ASP A 346 -45.37 -33.71 37.94
N GLY A 347 -46.09 -33.80 39.04
CA GLY A 347 -46.35 -32.73 40.00
C GLY A 347 -45.16 -32.33 40.87
N SER A 348 -44.15 -31.66 40.30
CA SER A 348 -43.27 -30.80 41.08
C SER A 348 -42.97 -29.50 40.32
N ARG A 349 -43.73 -28.45 40.64
CA ARG A 349 -43.27 -27.08 40.41
C ARG A 349 -42.19 -26.81 41.44
N ILE A 350 -40.96 -27.25 41.18
CA ILE A 350 -39.81 -26.61 41.79
C ILE A 350 -39.60 -25.36 40.95
N ASP A 351 -40.03 -24.22 41.50
CA ASP A 351 -39.68 -22.91 40.99
C ASP A 351 -38.18 -22.73 41.27
N MET A 352 -37.35 -23.30 40.39
CA MET A 352 -35.90 -23.15 40.47
C MET A 352 -35.59 -21.72 40.03
N ASP A 353 -35.13 -20.89 40.98
CA ASP A 353 -34.68 -19.52 40.73
C ASP A 353 -33.74 -19.44 39.52
N CYS A 354 -33.70 -18.34 38.77
CA CYS A 354 -32.75 -18.21 37.65
C CYS A 354 -31.31 -18.41 38.13
N LEU A 355 -30.52 -19.24 37.45
CA LEU A 355 -29.11 -19.41 37.77
C LEU A 355 -28.31 -18.24 37.16
N ASN A 356 -27.80 -17.33 38.00
CA ASN A 356 -26.89 -16.28 37.55
C ASN A 356 -25.45 -16.80 37.54
N VAL A 357 -24.80 -16.68 36.39
CA VAL A 357 -23.51 -17.28 36.14
C VAL A 357 -22.56 -16.29 35.49
N ASN A 358 -21.42 -16.07 36.14
CA ASN A 358 -20.27 -15.36 35.59
C ASN A 358 -19.28 -16.36 35.00
N ILE A 359 -18.92 -16.15 33.73
CA ILE A 359 -17.86 -16.91 33.05
C ILE A 359 -16.59 -16.07 33.02
N VAL A 360 -15.51 -16.62 33.57
CA VAL A 360 -14.20 -15.95 33.65
C VAL A 360 -13.14 -16.85 33.02
N ARG A 361 -12.21 -16.26 32.26
CA ARG A 361 -11.04 -16.96 31.73
C ARG A 361 -9.83 -16.63 32.61
N GLU A 362 -9.21 -17.65 33.19
CA GLU A 362 -7.96 -17.51 33.96
C GLU A 362 -6.98 -18.59 33.54
N GLN A 363 -5.73 -18.21 33.22
CA GLN A 363 -4.65 -19.15 32.86
C GLN A 363 -5.02 -20.16 31.75
N GLY A 364 -5.83 -19.73 30.77
CA GLY A 364 -6.29 -20.57 29.66
C GLY A 364 -7.47 -21.49 29.97
N LEU A 365 -7.99 -21.48 31.20
CA LEU A 365 -9.14 -22.26 31.65
C LEU A 365 -10.37 -21.38 31.81
N LEU A 366 -11.56 -21.95 31.58
CA LEU A 366 -12.84 -21.26 31.73
C LEU A 366 -13.50 -21.69 33.04
N PHE A 367 -13.79 -20.72 33.90
CA PHE A 367 -14.40 -20.92 35.22
C PHE A 367 -15.83 -20.39 35.22
N VAL A 368 -16.70 -21.15 35.88
CA VAL A 368 -18.09 -20.79 36.12
C VAL A 368 -18.20 -20.40 37.59
N THR A 369 -18.67 -19.19 37.84
CA THR A 369 -18.86 -18.67 39.20
C THR A 369 -20.30 -18.21 39.38
N PRO A 370 -20.97 -18.58 40.49
CA PRO A 370 -22.25 -17.97 40.82
C PRO A 370 -22.05 -16.48 41.11
N GLU A 371 -22.98 -15.64 40.64
CA GLU A 371 -23.09 -14.25 41.11
C GLU A 371 -23.70 -14.14 42.50
#